data_AF-A0A822ZJR1-F1
#
_entry.id   AF-A0A822ZJR1-F1
#
_cell.length_a   1.000
_cell.length_b   1.000
_cell.length_c   1.000
_cell.angle_alpha   90.00
_cell.angle_beta   90.00
_cell.angle_gamma   90.00
#
_symmetry.space_group_name_H-M   'P 1'
#
loop_
_entity.id
_entity.type
_entity.pdbx_description
1 polymer ?
#
loop_
_entity_poly.entity_id
_entity_poly.type
_entity_poly.pdbx_seq_one_letter_code
_entity_poly.pdbx_strand_id
1 'polypeptide(L)'
;MPASIGRRLQKPIGERNREHEEKNDKWHRVERSSGKFFRRFRLPENAKVDQVKAAMENGVVTVIVPKDETKKPEMKAVEISC
;
A
#
# COMPACT_ATOMS: atom_id res chain seq x y z
N MET A 1 -1.02 13.87 27.67
CA MET A 1 -1.71 13.66 26.38
C MET A 1 -0.75 12.95 25.43
N PRO A 2 -0.77 11.61 25.29
CA PRO A 2 0.10 10.98 24.31
C PRO A 2 -0.54 11.14 22.92
N ALA A 3 0.18 11.79 22.02
CA ALA A 3 -0.23 11.96 20.63
C ALA A 3 -0.37 10.59 19.96
N SER A 4 -1.56 10.31 19.43
CA SER A 4 -1.88 9.13 18.63
C SER A 4 -1.08 9.17 17.33
N ILE A 5 0.10 8.54 17.33
CA ILE A 5 0.87 8.28 16.13
C ILE A 5 0.00 7.44 15.19
N GLY A 6 -0.52 8.10 14.14
CA GLY A 6 -1.43 7.46 13.19
C GLY A 6 -0.87 6.14 12.65
N ARG A 7 -1.72 5.12 12.62
CA ARG A 7 -1.39 3.76 12.13
C ARG A 7 -0.84 3.85 10.70
N ARG A 8 0.47 3.63 10.53
CA ARG A 8 1.14 3.62 9.22
C ARG A 8 1.41 2.18 8.81
N LEU A 9 0.92 1.80 7.63
CA LEU A 9 1.26 0.52 7.00
C LEU A 9 2.46 0.73 6.07
N GLN A 10 3.54 0.01 6.34
CA GLN A 10 4.70 -0.09 5.48
C GLN A 10 4.82 -1.53 4.99
N LYS A 11 4.76 -1.73 3.68
CA LYS A 11 4.91 -3.06 3.05
C LYS A 11 5.99 -2.97 1.96
N PRO A 12 6.95 -3.90 1.92
CA PRO A 12 7.80 -4.06 0.74
C PRO A 12 6.91 -4.52 -0.42
N ILE A 13 6.93 -3.78 -1.53
CA ILE A 13 6.09 -4.13 -2.70
C ILE A 13 6.88 -5.01 -3.67
N GLY A 14 8.21 -4.93 -3.61
CA GLY A 14 9.05 -5.88 -4.31
C GLY A 14 10.50 -5.46 -4.36
N GLU A 15 11.28 -6.35 -4.91
CA GLU A 15 12.64 -6.13 -5.34
C GLU A 15 12.73 -6.58 -6.79
N ARG A 16 13.19 -5.68 -7.66
CA ARG A 16 13.47 -6.05 -9.04
C ARG A 16 14.95 -6.35 -9.15
N ASN A 17 15.31 -7.62 -9.13
CA ASN A 17 16.66 -8.06 -9.41
C ASN A 17 16.96 -7.88 -10.91
N ARG A 18 18.20 -7.52 -11.22
CA ARG A 18 18.71 -7.57 -12.59
C ARG A 18 18.96 -9.05 -12.90
N GLU A 19 18.42 -9.53 -14.02
CA GLU A 19 18.77 -10.87 -14.51
C GLU A 19 20.26 -10.89 -14.86
N HIS A 20 20.88 -12.04 -14.64
CA HIS A 20 22.31 -12.31 -14.56
C HIS A 20 23.13 -11.60 -15.65
N GLU A 21 24.04 -10.70 -15.26
CA GLU A 21 25.04 -10.12 -16.17
C GLU A 21 26.13 -11.17 -16.41
N GLU A 22 26.12 -11.87 -17.55
CA GLU A 22 27.34 -12.54 -18.02
C GLU A 22 28.37 -11.46 -18.35
N LYS A 23 29.60 -11.61 -17.84
CA LYS A 23 30.68 -10.60 -17.92
C LYS A 23 31.09 -10.22 -19.36
N ASN A 24 30.53 -10.86 -20.38
CA ASN A 24 30.79 -10.60 -21.80
C ASN A 24 29.62 -9.94 -22.54
N ASP A 25 28.49 -9.65 -21.89
CA ASP A 25 27.34 -9.03 -22.56
C ASP A 25 27.53 -7.52 -22.74
N LYS A 26 27.62 -7.09 -24.01
CA LYS A 26 27.72 -5.67 -24.38
C LYS A 26 26.31 -5.08 -24.54
N TRP A 27 25.85 -4.41 -23.50
CA TRP A 27 24.55 -3.72 -23.50
C TRP A 27 24.56 -2.49 -24.41
N HIS A 28 23.71 -2.47 -25.44
CA HIS A 28 23.53 -1.28 -26.28
C HIS A 28 22.63 -0.22 -25.61
N ARG A 29 21.67 -0.66 -24.78
CA ARG A 29 20.75 0.22 -24.05
C ARG A 29 20.12 -0.51 -22.87
N VAL A 30 20.07 0.14 -21.71
CA VAL A 30 19.41 -0.35 -20.49
C VAL A 30 18.35 0.67 -20.09
N GLU A 31 17.08 0.28 -20.12
CA GLU A 31 15.96 1.19 -19.79
C GLU A 31 15.33 0.90 -18.42
N ARG A 32 15.53 -0.31 -17.90
CA ARG A 32 14.86 -0.78 -16.68
C ARG A 32 15.84 -0.75 -15.51
N SER A 33 15.47 -0.03 -14.45
CA SER A 33 16.21 -0.01 -13.19
C SER A 33 15.92 -1.25 -12.35
N SER A 34 16.93 -1.67 -11.59
CA SER A 34 16.84 -2.73 -10.58
C SER A 34 16.89 -2.10 -9.19
N GLY A 35 16.23 -2.72 -8.22
CA GLY A 35 16.25 -2.27 -6.84
C GLY A 35 15.01 -2.63 -6.02
N LYS A 36 15.11 -2.41 -4.71
CA LYS A 36 14.03 -2.57 -3.73
C LYS A 36 13.13 -1.34 -3.75
N PHE A 37 11.81 -1.55 -3.66
CA PHE A 37 10.87 -0.46 -3.53
C PHE A 37 9.80 -0.73 -2.47
N PHE A 38 9.49 0.32 -1.70
CA PHE A 38 8.49 0.31 -0.64
C PHE A 38 7.52 1.48 -0.82
N ARG A 39 6.28 1.30 -0.37
CA ARG A 39 5.33 2.41 -0.18
C ARG A 39 4.81 2.39 1.24
N ARG A 40 4.43 3.58 1.70
CA ARG A 40 3.90 3.79 3.04
C ARG A 40 2.55 4.47 2.93
N PHE A 41 1.55 3.88 3.58
CA PHE A 41 0.18 4.38 3.58
C PHE A 41 -0.24 4.72 5.00
N ARG A 42 -1.00 5.81 5.16
CA ARG A 42 -1.71 6.09 6.41
C ARG A 42 -3.04 5.35 6.35
N LEU A 43 -3.28 4.48 7.33
CA LEU A 43 -4.53 3.76 7.42
C LEU A 43 -5.55 4.58 8.22
N PRO A 44 -6.85 4.43 7.93
CA PRO A 44 -7.89 4.99 8.76
C PRO A 44 -7.89 4.33 10.14
N GLU A 45 -8.48 5.00 11.13
CA GLU A 45 -8.48 4.53 12.51
C GLU A 45 -9.24 3.20 12.68
N ASN A 46 -10.29 2.99 11.90
CA ASN A 46 -11.07 1.76 11.93
C ASN A 46 -10.46 0.62 11.09
N ALA A 47 -9.17 0.68 10.74
CA ALA A 47 -8.49 -0.39 10.03
C ALA A 47 -8.04 -1.51 10.98
N LYS A 48 -8.36 -2.77 10.63
CA LYS A 48 -7.89 -3.98 11.31
C LYS A 48 -6.49 -4.35 10.81
N VAL A 49 -5.47 -3.69 11.35
CA VAL A 49 -4.06 -3.86 10.92
C VAL A 49 -3.59 -5.31 11.06
N ASP A 50 -4.07 -6.03 12.06
CA ASP A 50 -3.69 -7.43 12.32
C ASP A 50 -4.28 -8.40 11.29
N GLN A 51 -5.26 -7.96 10.49
CA GLN A 51 -5.95 -8.79 9.49
C GLN A 51 -5.59 -8.40 8.05
N VAL A 52 -4.49 -7.66 7.87
CA VAL A 52 -4.02 -7.26 6.54
C VAL A 52 -3.58 -8.48 5.73
N LYS A 53 -4.14 -8.64 4.53
CA LYS A 53 -3.76 -9.67 3.56
C LYS A 53 -3.03 -9.03 2.38
N ALA A 54 -2.06 -9.74 1.81
CA ALA A 54 -1.38 -9.32 0.60
C ALA A 54 -1.20 -10.50 -0.35
N ALA A 55 -1.40 -10.28 -1.65
CA ALA A 55 -1.20 -11.26 -2.71
C ALA A 55 -0.45 -10.62 -3.87
N MET A 56 0.32 -11.40 -4.62
CA MET A 56 1.01 -10.97 -5.83
C MET A 56 0.51 -11.80 -7.00
N GLU A 57 0.07 -11.13 -8.06
CA GLU A 57 -0.45 -11.78 -9.27
C GLU A 57 0.01 -10.97 -10.49
N ASN A 58 0.62 -11.63 -11.48
CA ASN A 58 1.10 -10.99 -12.72
C ASN A 58 1.97 -9.73 -12.50
N GLY A 59 2.80 -9.73 -11.45
CA GLY A 59 3.66 -8.60 -11.10
C GLY A 59 2.95 -7.44 -10.37
N VAL A 60 1.68 -7.58 -10.05
CA VAL A 60 0.89 -6.62 -9.27
C VAL A 60 0.70 -7.12 -7.85
N VAL A 61 0.96 -6.26 -6.86
CA VAL A 61 0.72 -6.56 -5.45
C VAL A 61 -0.61 -5.96 -5.01
N THR A 62 -1.53 -6.80 -4.57
CA THR A 62 -2.83 -6.43 -4.00
C THR A 62 -2.76 -6.54 -2.48
N VAL A 63 -3.05 -5.43 -1.78
CA VAL A 63 -3.09 -5.39 -0.31
C VAL A 63 -4.52 -5.10 0.14
N ILE A 64 -5.09 -5.99 0.95
CA ILE A 64 -6.44 -5.88 1.50
C ILE A 64 -6.33 -5.55 2.97
N VAL A 65 -6.94 -4.43 3.37
CA VAL A 65 -7.00 -3.97 4.77
C VAL A 65 -8.47 -3.93 5.20
N PRO A 66 -8.93 -4.94 5.97
CA PRO A 66 -10.30 -4.94 6.49
C PRO A 66 -10.53 -3.73 7.42
N LYS A 67 -11.77 -3.22 7.43
CA LYS A 67 -12.20 -2.18 8.36
C LYS A 67 -13.16 -2.76 9.39
N ASP A 68 -13.20 -2.17 10.58
CA ASP A 68 -14.27 -2.39 11.55
C ASP A 68 -15.59 -1.90 10.98
N GLU A 69 -16.66 -2.63 11.32
CA GLU A 69 -18.02 -2.18 11.06
C GLU A 69 -18.33 -0.99 11.96
N THR A 70 -18.09 0.20 11.43
CA THR A 70 -18.60 1.44 12.02
C THR A 70 -20.06 1.57 11.62
N LYS A 71 -20.95 1.84 12.58
CA LYS A 71 -22.34 2.23 12.28
C LYS A 71 -22.29 3.33 11.23
N LYS A 72 -22.90 3.08 10.06
CA LYS A 72 -23.01 4.11 9.01
C LYS A 72 -23.67 5.33 9.66
N PRO A 73 -23.08 6.53 9.56
CA PRO A 73 -23.76 7.71 10.06
C PRO A 73 -25.10 7.80 9.33
N GLU A 74 -26.19 7.82 10.10
CA GLU A 74 -27.51 8.09 9.54
C GLU A 74 -27.47 9.49 8.91
N MET A 75 -27.79 9.55 7.63
CA MET A 75 -27.83 10.81 6.89
C MET A 75 -28.97 11.64 7.47
N LYS A 76 -28.65 12.64 8.29
CA LYS A 76 -29.63 13.61 8.77
C LYS A 76 -29.80 14.68 7.70
N ALA A 77 -30.98 14.74 7.09
CA ALA A 77 -31.37 15.89 6.28
C ALA A 77 -31.44 17.11 7.20
N VAL A 78 -30.72 18.17 6.83
CA VAL A 78 -30.80 19.47 7.51
C VAL A 78 -31.63 20.37 6.61
N GLU A 79 -32.80 20.78 7.10
CA GLU A 79 -33.60 21.79 6.42
C GLU A 79 -32.91 23.15 6.53
N ILE A 80 -32.76 23.83 5.40
CA ILE A 80 -32.31 25.22 5.34
C ILE A 80 -33.57 26.07 5.25
N SER A 81 -33.90 26.78 6.33
CA SER A 81 -34.96 27.79 6.34
C SER A 81 -34.45 29.09 5.72
N CYS A 82 -35.04 29.48 4.60
CA CYS A 82 -34.86 30.79 3.96
C CYS A 82 -35.69 31.85 4.69
#